data_AF-A0A8I3A8X0-F1
#
_entry.id   AF-A0A8I3A8X0-F1
#
_cell.length_a   1.000
_cell.length_b   1.000
_cell.length_c   1.000
_cell.angle_alpha   90.00
_cell.angle_beta   90.00
_cell.angle_gamma   90.00
#
_symmetry.space_group_name_H-M   'P 1'
#
loop_
_entity.id
_entity.type
_entity.pdbx_description
1 polymer ?
#
loop_
_entity_poly.entity_id
_entity_poly.type
_entity_poly.pdbx_seq_one_letter_code
_entity_poly.pdbx_strand_id
1 'polypeptide(L)' 'MKLPKVPLERYFPEYSGGADINKAAKYILWRFMQTNRARLSVYPHLTQATDTTNICLVFATVKETILQNALKDSGIL' A
#
# COMPACT_ATOMS: atom_id res chain seq x y z
N MET A 1 -10.46 5.03 -16.11
CA MET A 1 -9.13 4.47 -15.76
C MET A 1 -8.02 5.33 -16.36
N LYS A 2 -7.04 5.77 -15.55
CA LYS A 2 -5.91 6.62 -15.96
C LYS A 2 -4.78 5.84 -16.64
N LEU A 3 -4.39 4.70 -16.05
CA LEU A 3 -3.20 3.94 -16.44
C LEU A 3 -3.16 3.54 -17.94
N PRO A 4 -4.27 3.12 -18.59
CA PRO A 4 -4.26 2.85 -20.03
C PRO A 4 -4.11 4.10 -20.92
N LYS A 5 -4.49 5.28 -20.41
CA LYS A 5 -4.44 6.56 -21.15
C LYS A 5 -3.12 7.30 -20.95
N VAL A 6 -2.55 7.16 -19.76
CA VAL A 6 -1.30 7.79 -19.33
C VAL A 6 -0.42 6.68 -18.73
N PRO A 7 0.42 6.02 -19.56
CA PRO A 7 1.27 4.93 -19.14
C PRO A 7 2.24 5.36 -18.02
N LEU A 8 2.48 4.47 -17.07
CA LEU A 8 3.34 4.75 -15.92
C LEU A 8 4.82 4.87 -16.34
N GLU A 9 5.20 4.12 -17.38
CA GLU A 9 6.52 4.10 -18.01
C GLU A 9 6.99 5.48 -18.49
N ARG A 10 6.05 6.40 -18.79
CA ARG A 10 6.38 7.78 -19.17
C ARG A 10 7.06 8.58 -18.06
N TYR A 11 6.86 8.18 -16.81
CA TYR A 11 7.41 8.86 -15.62
C TYR A 11 8.43 7.99 -14.87
N PHE A 12 8.36 6.67 -15.09
CA PHE A 12 9.22 5.68 -14.46
C PHE A 12 9.70 4.71 -15.54
N PRO A 13 10.77 5.06 -16.30
CA PRO A 13 11.25 4.28 -17.45
C PRO A 13 11.63 2.82 -17.11
N GLU A 14 11.95 2.55 -15.85
CA GLU A 14 12.30 1.22 -15.34
C GLU A 14 11.06 0.34 -15.02
N TYR A 15 9.86 0.91 -15.02
CA TYR A 15 8.63 0.13 -14.90
C TYR A 15 8.35 -0.59 -16.23
N SER A 16 8.01 -1.89 -16.16
CA SER A 16 7.73 -2.72 -17.33
C SER A 16 6.41 -3.49 -17.22
N GLY A 17 5.57 -3.09 -16.27
CA GLY A 17 4.31 -3.79 -15.97
C GLY A 17 3.15 -3.44 -16.92
N GLY A 18 3.31 -2.47 -17.82
CA GLY A 18 2.25 -2.06 -18.74
C GLY A 18 1.05 -1.46 -18.01
N ALA A 19 -0.12 -1.57 -18.64
CA ALA A 19 -1.37 -1.03 -18.11
C ALA A 19 -2.01 -1.88 -16.98
N ASP A 20 -1.29 -2.85 -16.42
CA ASP A 20 -1.76 -3.70 -15.32
C ASP A 20 -1.76 -2.93 -13.99
N ILE A 21 -2.95 -2.73 -13.43
CA ILE A 21 -3.16 -1.96 -12.19
C ILE A 21 -2.42 -2.59 -11.00
N ASN A 22 -2.41 -3.93 -10.91
CA ASN A 22 -1.79 -4.63 -9.79
C ASN A 22 -0.26 -4.53 -9.87
N LYS A 23 0.31 -4.63 -11.07
CA LYS A 23 1.75 -4.41 -11.27
C LYS A 23 2.15 -2.96 -10.98
N ALA A 24 1.35 -1.99 -11.43
CA ALA A 24 1.58 -0.58 -11.14
C ALA A 24 1.52 -0.29 -9.63
N ALA A 25 0.51 -0.80 -8.93
CA ALA A 25 0.37 -0.63 -7.48
C ALA A 25 1.56 -1.25 -6.71
N LYS A 26 1.97 -2.48 -7.08
CA LYS A 26 3.15 -3.14 -6.48
C LYS A 26 4.44 -2.38 -6.74
N TYR A 27 4.60 -1.83 -7.95
CA TYR A 27 5.77 -1.04 -8.30
C TYR A 27 5.86 0.25 -7.47
N ILE A 28 4.75 0.99 -7.35
CA ILE A 28 4.70 2.19 -6.50
C ILE A 28 4.98 1.85 -5.04
N LEU A 29 4.38 0.78 -4.51
CA LEU A 29 4.67 0.29 -3.16
C LEU A 29 6.17 -0.02 -2.99
N TRP A 30 6.77 -0.74 -3.93
CA TRP A 30 8.20 -1.05 -3.91
C TRP A 30 9.07 0.22 -3.89
N ARG A 31 8.70 1.26 -4.65
CA ARG A 31 9.36 2.57 -4.62
C ARG A 31 9.27 3.24 -3.25
N PHE A 32 8.11 3.20 -2.60
CA PHE A 32 7.96 3.71 -1.22
C PHE A 32 8.77 2.89 -0.22
N MET A 33 8.79 1.56 -0.33
CA MET A 33 9.55 0.72 0.60
C MET A 33 11.06 0.96 0.53
N GLN A 34 11.60 1.37 -0.63
CA GLN A 34 13.01 1.74 -0.77
C GLN A 34 13.40 2.98 0.06
N THR A 35 12.44 3.83 0.44
CA THR A 35 12.73 5.00 1.29
C THR A 35 12.69 4.68 2.78
N ASN A 36 12.19 3.50 3.18
CA ASN A 36 12.11 3.04 4.57
C ASN A 36 13.49 2.58 5.11
N ARG A 37 14.41 3.53 5.30
CA ARG A 37 15.78 3.26 5.79
C ARG A 37 15.81 2.71 7.22
N ALA A 38 14.83 3.09 8.04
CA ALA A 38 14.68 2.65 9.42
C ALA A 38 14.11 1.23 9.55
N ARG A 39 13.76 0.56 8.43
CA ARG A 39 13.20 -0.79 8.40
C ARG A 39 11.97 -0.94 9.31
N LEU A 40 11.14 0.09 9.37
CA LEU A 40 9.89 0.06 10.13
C LEU A 40 8.93 -0.98 9.51
N SER A 41 8.10 -1.59 10.33
CA SER A 41 6.97 -2.39 9.87
C SER A 41 5.98 -1.48 9.13
N VAL A 42 5.79 -1.70 7.83
CA VAL A 42 4.84 -0.96 6.99
C VAL A 42 3.69 -1.87 6.60
N TYR A 43 2.46 -1.40 6.78
CA TYR A 43 1.22 -2.15 6.51
C TYR A 43 0.46 -1.46 5.36
N PRO A 44 0.81 -1.75 4.09
CA PRO A 44 0.23 -1.05 2.95
C PRO A 44 -1.18 -1.57 2.63
N HIS A 45 -2.08 -0.64 2.30
CA HIS A 45 -3.43 -0.94 1.83
C HIS A 45 -3.70 -0.21 0.52
N LEU A 46 -4.27 -0.91 -0.46
CA LEU A 46 -4.83 -0.28 -1.65
C LEU A 46 -6.28 0.07 -1.37
N THR A 47 -6.62 1.35 -1.45
CA THR A 47 -7.95 1.85 -1.10
C THR A 47 -8.66 2.43 -2.30
N GLN A 48 -9.99 2.32 -2.28
CA GLN A 48 -10.87 3.15 -3.08
C GLN A 48 -11.68 4.01 -2.13
N ALA A 49 -11.27 5.28 -1.95
CA ALA A 49 -11.85 6.16 -0.93
C ALA A 49 -13.37 6.39 -1.06
N THR A 50 -13.93 6.21 -2.25
CA THR A 50 -15.37 6.34 -2.53
C THR A 50 -16.14 5.03 -2.37
N ASP A 51 -15.46 3.90 -2.12
CA ASP A 51 -16.09 2.61 -1.83
C ASP A 51 -16.16 2.42 -0.32
N THR A 52 -17.35 2.60 0.23
CA THR A 52 -17.61 2.48 1.67
C THR A 52 -17.32 1.07 2.19
N THR A 53 -17.48 0.03 1.37
CA THR A 53 -17.20 -1.35 1.77
C THR A 53 -15.70 -1.56 1.90
N ASN A 54 -14.93 -1.11 0.91
CA ASN A 54 -13.47 -1.19 0.93
C ASN A 54 -12.87 -0.44 2.13
N ILE A 55 -13.35 0.78 2.37
CA ILE A 55 -12.84 1.62 3.46
C ILE A 55 -13.18 1.04 4.84
N CYS A 56 -14.37 0.48 5.05
CA CYS A 56 -14.71 -0.21 6.30
C CYS A 56 -13.74 -1.37 6.62
N LEU A 57 -13.40 -2.18 5.62
CA LEU A 57 -12.46 -3.29 5.79
C LEU A 57 -11.05 -2.77 6.14
N VAL A 58 -10.58 -1.75 5.42
CA VAL A 58 -9.26 -1.15 5.67
C VAL A 58 -9.17 -0.57 7.09
N PHE A 59 -10.20 0.14 7.56
CA PHE A 59 -10.24 0.66 8.92
C PHE A 59 -10.22 -0.44 9.98
N ALA A 60 -10.91 -1.57 9.75
CA ALA A 60 -10.87 -2.71 10.65
C ALA A 60 -9.44 -3.27 10.77
N THR A 61 -8.74 -3.47 9.64
CA THR A 61 -7.35 -3.96 9.65
C THR A 61 -6.37 -2.98 10.31
N VAL A 62 -6.56 -1.67 10.10
CA VAL A 62 -5.74 -0.64 10.77
C VAL A 62 -5.94 -0.69 12.29
N LYS A 63 -7.20 -0.79 12.75
CA LYS A 63 -7.51 -0.90 14.18
C LYS A 63 -6.86 -2.14 14.82
N GLU A 64 -6.94 -3.28 14.14
CA GLU A 64 -6.31 -4.51 14.59
C GLU A 64 -4.78 -4.37 14.68
N THR A 65 -4.16 -3.77 13.66
CA THR A 65 -2.70 -3.56 13.63
C THR A 65 -2.23 -2.69 14.80
N ILE A 66 -2.96 -1.62 15.10
CA ILE A 66 -2.65 -0.74 16.25
C ILE A 66 -2.77 -1.51 17.56
N LEU A 67 -3.85 -2.28 17.74
CA LEU A 67 -4.06 -3.09 18.94
C LEU A 67 -2.94 -4.12 19.11
N GLN A 68 -2.59 -4.85 18.06
CA GLN A 68 -1.52 -5.85 18.08
C GLN A 68 -0.17 -5.24 18.45
N ASN A 69 0.15 -4.04 17.93
CA ASN A 69 1.39 -3.35 18.27
C ASN A 69 1.38 -2.91 19.75
N ALA A 70 0.28 -2.35 20.25
CA ALA A 70 0.17 -1.97 21.65
C ALA A 70 0.30 -3.18 22.61
N LEU A 71 -0.26 -4.33 22.24
CA LEU A 71 -0.14 -5.56 23.02
C LEU A 71 1.32 -6.05 23.09
N LYS A 72 2.04 -6.05 21.97
CA LYS A 72 3.48 -6.38 21.92
C LYS A 72 4.30 -5.42 22.77
N ASP A 73 4.05 -4.12 22.67
CA ASP A 73 4.80 -3.11 23.43
C ASP A 73 4.56 -3.20 24.94
N SER A 74 3.39 -3.71 25.35
CA SER A 74 3.06 -3.95 26.77
C SER A 74 3.62 -5.26 27.34
N GLY A 75 4.20 -6.14 26.51
CA GLY A 75 4.70 -7.46 26.93
C GLY A 75 3.62 -8.48 27.26
N ILE A 76 2.36 -8.21 26.88
CA ILE A 76 1.24 -9.16 26.99
C ILE A 76 1.28 -10.20 25.85
N LEU A 77 1.93 -9.86 24.74
CA LEU A 77 2.15 -10.69 23.57
C LEU A 77 3.64 -10.93 23.31
#